data_AF-A0A940LVM0-F1
#
_entry.id   AF-A0A940LVM0-F1
#
_cell.length_a   1.000
_cell.length_b   1.000
_cell.length_c   1.000
_cell.angle_alpha   90.00
_cell.angle_beta   90.00
_cell.angle_gamma   90.00
#
_symmetry.space_group_name_H-M   'P 1'
#
loop_
_entity.id
_entity.type
_entity.pdbx_description
1 polymer ?
#
loop_
_entity_poly.entity_id
_entity_poly.type
_entity_poly.pdbx_seq_one_letter_code
_entity_poly.pdbx_strand_id
1 'polypeptide(L)'
;MSDEPFETVAIAYRAPQIAVMLSMFEWYGIPAYAKNAGHSGVDCPITLALGGIPILVHRDHADDARALLIEAAERIEQEPAAPQPLAYRLTKLLAIPALMLLSFIPPPRLSATIVGR
;
A
#
# COMPACT_ATOMS: atom_id res chain seq x y z
N MET A 1 -1.78 20.80 -23.31
CA MET A 1 -1.99 19.95 -22.13
C MET A 1 -3.23 19.14 -22.44
N SER A 2 -3.11 17.82 -22.56
CA SER A 2 -4.25 16.94 -22.83
C SER A 2 -5.24 17.06 -21.68
N ASP A 3 -6.49 17.38 -22.00
CA ASP A 3 -7.61 17.44 -21.06
C ASP A 3 -7.98 15.98 -20.71
N GLU A 4 -7.18 15.35 -19.85
CA GLU A 4 -7.46 13.98 -19.41
C GLU A 4 -8.72 14.02 -18.51
N PRO A 5 -9.81 13.34 -18.89
CA PRO A 5 -11.08 13.43 -18.15
C PRO A 5 -11.06 12.67 -16.82
N PHE A 6 -9.95 12.00 -16.50
CA PHE A 6 -9.79 11.18 -15.33
C PHE A 6 -8.57 11.63 -14.52
N GLU A 7 -8.74 11.75 -13.21
CA GLU A 7 -7.69 12.07 -12.27
C GLU A 7 -7.35 10.87 -11.39
N THR A 8 -6.08 10.73 -11.02
CA THR A 8 -5.68 9.73 -10.03
C THR A 8 -6.04 10.23 -8.63
N VAL A 9 -6.80 9.43 -7.88
CA VAL A 9 -7.23 9.75 -6.52
C VAL A 9 -6.57 8.88 -5.45
N ALA A 10 -6.08 7.70 -5.82
CA ALA A 10 -5.38 6.78 -4.93
C ALA A 10 -4.36 5.91 -5.67
N ILE A 11 -3.40 5.36 -4.91
CA ILE A 11 -2.47 4.34 -5.38
C ILE A 11 -2.65 3.11 -4.48
N ALA A 12 -3.06 2.00 -5.07
CA ALA A 12 -3.26 0.74 -4.37
C ALA A 12 -2.13 -0.25 -4.69
N TYR A 13 -1.74 -1.08 -3.71
CA TYR A 13 -0.61 -2.01 -3.86
C TYR A 13 -1.02 -3.48 -3.88
N ARG A 14 -2.30 -3.79 -3.59
CA ARG A 14 -2.81 -5.15 -3.50
C ARG A 14 -4.16 -5.28 -4.16
N ALA A 15 -4.43 -6.42 -4.81
CA ALA A 15 -5.70 -6.68 -5.47
C ALA A 15 -6.93 -6.53 -4.54
N PRO A 16 -6.91 -7.00 -3.27
CA PRO A 16 -8.03 -6.78 -2.36
C PRO A 16 -8.27 -5.29 -2.05
N GLN A 17 -7.21 -4.50 -1.93
CA GLN A 17 -7.33 -3.06 -1.66
C GLN A 17 -8.02 -2.35 -2.82
N ILE A 18 -7.66 -2.71 -4.06
CA ILE A 18 -8.32 -2.19 -5.28
C ILE A 18 -9.80 -2.55 -5.27
N ALA A 19 -10.13 -3.82 -5.00
CA ALA A 19 -11.51 -4.29 -5.00
C ALA A 19 -12.37 -3.53 -3.97
N VAL A 20 -11.82 -3.29 -2.77
CA VAL A 20 -12.51 -2.51 -1.72
C VAL A 20 -12.73 -1.07 -2.17
N MET A 21 -11.70 -0.40 -2.69
CA MET A 21 -11.82 0.99 -3.16
C MET A 21 -12.85 1.13 -4.28
N LEU A 22 -12.81 0.25 -5.29
CA LEU A 22 -13.76 0.27 -6.40
C LEU A 22 -15.20 -0.02 -5.94
N SER A 23 -15.38 -1.00 -5.04
CA SER A 23 -16.70 -1.29 -4.45
C SER A 23 -17.24 -0.11 -3.66
N MET A 24 -16.37 0.59 -2.93
CA MET A 24 -16.73 1.78 -2.18
C MET A 24 -17.16 2.91 -3.11
N PHE A 25 -16.40 3.20 -4.17
CA PHE A 25 -16.78 4.22 -5.14
C PHE A 25 -18.10 3.90 -5.84
N GLU A 26 -18.31 2.65 -6.25
CA GLU A 26 -19.57 2.19 -6.85
C GLU A 26 -20.75 2.41 -5.90
N TRP A 27 -20.59 2.10 -4.61
CA TRP A 27 -21.64 2.31 -3.60
C TRP A 27 -22.10 3.77 -3.49
N TYR A 28 -21.17 4.72 -3.69
CA TYR A 28 -21.45 6.16 -3.66
C TYR A 28 -21.74 6.75 -5.05
N GLY A 29 -21.86 5.92 -6.09
CA GLY A 29 -22.14 6.38 -7.45
C GLY A 29 -20.99 7.14 -8.11
N ILE A 30 -19.75 6.90 -7.66
CA ILE A 30 -18.54 7.52 -8.20
C ILE A 30 -17.93 6.60 -9.26
N PRO A 31 -17.90 7.00 -10.55
CA PRO A 31 -17.32 6.19 -11.61
C PRO A 31 -15.80 6.13 -11.47
N ALA A 32 -15.27 4.93 -11.18
CA ALA A 32 -13.86 4.71 -10.92
C ALA A 32 -13.33 3.47 -11.65
N TYR A 33 -12.04 3.47 -12.01
CA TYR A 33 -11.35 2.28 -12.51
C TYR A 33 -9.88 2.24 -12.09
N ALA A 34 -9.32 1.04 -12.06
CA ALA A 34 -7.91 0.83 -11.77
C ALA A 34 -7.10 0.74 -13.08
N LYS A 35 -6.11 1.62 -13.26
CA LYS A 35 -5.22 1.58 -14.43
C LYS A 35 -4.16 0.50 -14.22
N ASN A 36 -3.94 -0.33 -15.23
CA ASN A 36 -2.97 -1.43 -15.20
C ASN A 36 -3.30 -2.58 -14.23
N ALA A 37 -4.56 -2.74 -13.82
CA ALA A 37 -5.02 -3.86 -12.97
C ALA A 37 -4.92 -5.25 -13.64
N GLY A 38 -4.44 -5.33 -14.89
CA GLY A 38 -4.24 -6.56 -15.65
C GLY A 38 -2.90 -7.27 -15.44
N HIS A 39 -2.05 -6.83 -14.49
CA HIS A 39 -0.86 -7.61 -14.13
C HIS A 39 -1.30 -8.90 -13.42
N SER A 40 -1.44 -9.95 -14.22
CA SER A 40 -1.69 -11.35 -13.86
C SER A 40 -1.04 -11.73 -12.54
N GLY A 41 -1.79 -12.45 -11.70
CA GLY A 41 -1.51 -12.84 -10.30
C GLY A 41 -0.24 -13.65 -10.05
N VAL A 42 0.88 -13.14 -10.52
CA VAL A 42 2.18 -13.43 -9.96
C VAL A 42 2.29 -12.51 -8.76
N ASP A 43 2.22 -13.09 -7.56
CA ASP A 43 2.71 -12.46 -6.32
C ASP A 43 4.23 -12.24 -6.46
N CYS A 44 4.61 -11.38 -7.41
CA CYS A 44 5.97 -11.00 -7.63
C CYS A 44 6.24 -9.83 -6.67
N PRO A 45 7.19 -9.95 -5.73
CA PRO A 45 7.56 -8.86 -4.83
C PRO A 45 8.21 -7.66 -5.57
N ILE A 46 8.22 -7.65 -6.90
CA ILE A 46 8.68 -6.56 -7.77
C ILE A 46 7.65 -5.41 -7.87
N THR A 47 6.42 -5.56 -7.38
CA THR A 47 5.43 -4.46 -7.35
C THR A 47 5.87 -3.24 -6.51
N LEU A 48 6.91 -3.38 -5.67
CA LEU A 48 7.60 -2.26 -5.02
C LEU A 48 8.43 -1.39 -5.99
N ALA A 49 8.80 -1.89 -7.17
CA ALA A 49 9.62 -1.16 -8.14
C ALA A 49 8.81 -0.34 -9.18
N LEU A 50 7.46 -0.43 -9.19
CA LEU A 50 6.62 0.07 -10.30
C LEU A 50 5.56 1.12 -9.92
N GLY A 51 5.59 1.68 -8.70
CA GLY A 51 4.76 2.83 -8.35
C GLY A 51 3.29 2.54 -8.01
N GLY A 52 2.91 1.27 -7.83
CA GLY A 52 1.55 0.86 -7.44
C GLY A 52 0.54 0.91 -8.60
N ILE A 53 -0.72 0.62 -8.29
CA ILE A 53 -1.84 0.61 -9.23
C ILE A 53 -2.67 1.88 -9.01
N PRO A 54 -2.64 2.85 -9.94
CA PRO A 54 -3.44 4.07 -9.83
C PRO A 54 -4.93 3.76 -9.93
N ILE A 55 -5.71 4.33 -9.02
CA ILE A 55 -7.17 4.37 -9.09
C ILE A 55 -7.57 5.74 -9.64
N LEU A 56 -8.29 5.72 -10.76
CA LEU A 56 -8.72 6.92 -11.45
C LEU A 56 -10.23 7.10 -11.33
N VAL A 57 -10.64 8.36 -11.25
CA VAL A 57 -12.05 8.80 -11.15
C VAL A 57 -12.26 9.93 -12.15
N HIS A 58 -13.48 10.08 -12.67
CA HIS A 58 -13.81 11.22 -13.53
C HIS A 58 -13.56 12.53 -12.78
N ARG A 59 -12.98 13.53 -13.46
CA ARG A 59 -12.53 14.78 -12.82
C ARG A 59 -13.60 15.47 -11.98
N ASP A 60 -14.84 15.47 -12.46
CA ASP A 60 -15.99 16.08 -11.75
C ASP A 60 -16.31 15.42 -10.39
N HIS A 61 -15.82 14.20 -10.15
CA HIS A 61 -16.01 13.45 -8.90
C HIS A 61 -14.72 13.31 -8.09
N ALA A 62 -13.61 13.93 -8.54
CA ALA A 62 -12.30 13.72 -7.92
C ALA A 62 -12.26 14.20 -6.47
N ASP A 63 -12.88 15.34 -6.17
CA ASP A 63 -12.91 15.90 -4.81
C ASP A 63 -13.81 15.09 -3.87
N ASP A 64 -14.98 14.65 -4.35
CA ASP A 64 -15.87 13.75 -3.61
C ASP A 64 -15.17 12.41 -3.29
N ALA A 65 -14.45 11.85 -4.28
CA ALA A 65 -13.70 10.63 -4.11
C ALA A 65 -12.58 10.77 -3.06
N ARG A 66 -11.85 11.89 -3.08
CA ARG A 66 -10.81 12.19 -2.08
C ARG A 66 -11.41 12.35 -0.68
N ALA A 67 -12.52 13.09 -0.56
CA ALA A 67 -13.22 13.28 0.70
C ALA A 67 -13.67 11.94 1.30
N LEU A 68 -14.25 11.06 0.47
CA LEU A 68 -14.67 9.73 0.88
C LEU A 68 -13.49 8.86 1.35
N LEU A 69 -12.35 8.92 0.65
CA LEU A 69 -11.13 8.20 1.05
C LEU A 69 -10.58 8.71 2.40
N ILE A 70 -10.63 10.03 2.65
CA ILE A 70 -10.22 10.62 3.92
C ILE A 70 -11.14 10.14 5.05
N GLU A 71 -12.47 10.21 4.86
CA GLU A 71 -13.43 9.72 5.86
C GLU A 71 -13.19 8.24 6.18
N ALA A 72 -12.97 7.41 5.15
CA ALA A 72 -12.69 6.00 5.32
C ALA A 72 -11.40 5.75 6.11
N ALA A 73 -10.35 6.54 5.86
CA ALA A 73 -9.08 6.45 6.59
C ALA A 73 -9.24 6.86 8.06
N GLU A 74 -9.94 7.96 8.34
CA GLU A 74 -10.20 8.42 9.71
C GLU A 74 -11.02 7.39 10.51
N ARG A 75 -11.99 6.73 9.88
CA ARG A 75 -12.76 5.66 10.54
C ARG A 75 -11.89 4.47 10.94
N ILE A 76 -10.91 4.10 10.11
CA ILE A 76 -9.95 3.03 10.42
C ILE A 76 -9.07 3.41 11.61
N GLU A 77 -8.62 4.66 11.68
CA GLU A 77 -7.79 5.14 12.82
C GLU A 77 -8.56 5.16 14.14
N GLN A 78 -9.87 5.38 14.09
CA GLN A 78 -10.75 5.39 15.26
C GLN A 78 -11.17 3.98 15.71
N GLU A 79 -10.93 2.95 14.89
CA GLU A 79 -11.31 1.59 15.25
C GLU A 79 -10.39 1.09 16.38
N PRO A 80 -10.94 0.71 17.55
CA PRO A 80 -10.13 0.24 18.66
C PRO A 80 -9.37 -1.01 18.22
N ALA A 81 -8.04 -0.95 18.31
CA ALA A 81 -7.18 -2.08 17.96
C ALA A 81 -7.70 -3.35 18.66
N ALA A 82 -7.99 -4.39 17.88
CA ALA A 82 -8.51 -5.64 18.40
C ALA A 82 -7.67 -6.12 19.59
N PRO A 83 -8.30 -6.63 20.68
CA PRO A 83 -7.58 -7.06 21.86
C PRO A 83 -6.56 -8.12 21.48
N GLN A 84 -5.27 -7.77 21.56
CA GLN A 84 -4.20 -8.67 21.19
C GLN A 84 -4.07 -9.76 22.26
N PRO A 85 -3.96 -11.04 21.87
CA PRO A 85 -3.76 -12.11 22.83
C PRO A 85 -2.48 -11.88 23.63
N LEU A 86 -2.53 -12.21 24.92
CA LEU A 86 -1.45 -11.96 25.89
C LEU A 86 -0.11 -12.56 25.42
N ALA A 87 -0.17 -13.73 24.78
CA ALA A 87 0.97 -14.38 24.13
C ALA A 87 1.64 -13.48 23.07
N TYR A 88 0.86 -12.86 22.18
CA TYR A 88 1.40 -11.98 21.12
C TYR A 88 2.06 -10.72 21.70
N ARG A 89 1.51 -10.16 22.79
CA ARG A 89 2.12 -9.02 23.49
C ARG A 89 3.48 -9.40 24.09
N LEU A 90 3.58 -10.58 24.72
CA LEU A 90 4.83 -11.11 25.26
C LEU A 90 5.87 -11.39 24.16
N THR A 91 5.44 -12.00 23.05
CA THR A 91 6.33 -12.27 21.92
C THR A 91 6.86 -10.97 21.32
N LYS A 92 6.04 -9.93 21.13
CA LYS A 92 6.51 -8.62 20.65
C LYS A 92 7.54 -8.00 21.59
N LEU A 93 7.28 -8.08 22.91
CA LEU A 93 8.14 -7.49 23.93
C LEU A 93 9.53 -8.15 23.99
N LEU A 94 9.62 -9.44 23.66
CA LEU A 94 10.88 -10.18 23.55
C LEU A 94 11.54 -10.08 22.16
N ALA A 95 10.74 -10.06 21.09
CA ALA A 95 11.25 -10.09 19.72
C ALA A 95 11.90 -8.76 19.29
N ILE A 96 11.35 -7.63 19.71
CA ILE A 96 11.89 -6.30 19.38
C ILE A 96 13.33 -6.11 19.91
N PRO A 97 13.63 -6.36 21.21
CA PRO A 97 14.99 -6.26 21.71
C PRO A 97 15.92 -7.34 21.13
N ALA A 98 15.43 -8.56 20.88
CA ALA A 98 16.23 -9.60 20.23
C ALA A 98 16.64 -9.22 18.79
N LEU A 99 15.73 -8.62 18.03
CA LEU A 99 16.00 -8.14 16.68
C LEU A 99 16.99 -6.96 16.69
N MET A 100 16.86 -6.05 17.66
CA MET A 100 17.81 -4.96 17.88
C MET A 100 19.23 -5.50 18.17
N LEU A 101 19.36 -6.51 19.04
CA LEU A 101 20.65 -7.15 19.32
C LEU A 101 21.29 -7.81 18.08
N LEU A 102 20.49 -8.42 17.20
CA LEU A 102 20.98 -9.06 15.98
C LEU A 102 21.37 -8.05 14.88
N SER A 103 20.84 -6.83 14.94
CA SER A 103 21.06 -5.80 13.92
C SER A 103 22.38 -5.00 14.12
N PHE A 104 23.07 -5.19 15.25
CA PHE A 104 24.34 -4.50 15.56
C PHE A 104 25.60 -5.17 14.98
N ILE A 105 25.48 -6.33 14.33
CA ILE A 105 26.60 -6.96 13.62
C ILE A 105 26.48 -6.54 12.14
N PRO A 106 27.15 -5.46 11.69
CA PRO A 106 27.18 -5.15 10.28
C PRO A 106 27.77 -6.36 9.53
N PRO A 107 27.16 -6.79 8.41
CA PRO A 107 27.71 -7.88 7.64
C PRO A 107 29.16 -7.55 7.23
N PRO A 108 30.10 -8.51 7.30
CA PRO A 108 31.47 -8.27 6.86
C PRO A 108 31.43 -7.76 5.42
N ARG A 109 31.97 -6.56 5.20
CA ARG A 109 32.06 -5.97 3.86
C ARG A 109 32.99 -6.87 3.05
N LEU A 110 32.45 -7.60 2.09
CA LEU A 110 33.25 -8.27 1.07
C LEU A 110 33.94 -7.17 0.26
N SER A 111 35.26 -7.06 0.38
CA SER A 111 36.07 -6.14 -0.41
C SER A 111 35.83 -6.41 -1.89
N ALA A 112 35.40 -5.39 -2.63
CA ALA A 112 35.27 -5.48 -4.08
C ALA A 112 36.65 -5.69 -4.70
N THR A 113 36.85 -6.85 -5.34
CA THR A 113 38.03 -7.10 -6.17
C THR A 113 37.82 -6.41 -7.52
N ILE A 114 38.71 -5.46 -7.85
CA ILE A 114 38.78 -4.90 -9.20
C ILE A 114 39.41 -5.97 -10.09
N VAL A 115 38.63 -6.48 -11.04
CA VAL A 115 39.15 -7.32 -12.12
C VAL A 115 39.89 -6.40 -13.09
N GLY A 116 41.22 -6.40 -13.01
CA GLY A 116 42.10 -5.73 -13.98
C GLY A 116 42.06 -6.44 -15.34
N ARG A 117 42.13 -5.63 -16.41
CA ARG A 117 42.18 -6.06 -17.81
C ARG A 117 43.33 -7.00 -18.12
#